data_AF-A0A847EG95-F1
#
_entry.id   AF-A0A847EG95-F1
#
_cell.length_a   1.000
_cell.length_b   1.000
_cell.length_c   1.000
_cell.angle_alpha   90.00
_cell.angle_beta   90.00
_cell.angle_gamma   90.00
#
_symmetry.space_group_name_H-M   'P 1'
#
loop_
_entity.id
_entity.type
_entity.pdbx_description
1 polymer ?
#
loop_
_entity_poly.entity_id
_entity_poly.type
_entity_poly.pdbx_seq_one_letter_code
_entity_poly.pdbx_strand_id
1 'polypeptide(L)'
;MQRFFKSRYTIVAAGIIFGVLAALMTNWGNPPNMGICVACFLRDIAGAIGIHQAGVVQFLRPEIMGFVFGSAATAFAFREWKSTGGSSPVIRFVLGALVMIGALVFLGCPVRMLLRIAGGDLNGIVALAGMVTGIACGVFFLKRGFNLGRAVKVPAVAGWIMPLIMIGLLIFAIIKPDFIFSSETGPGSQRVTLIVALAVGLVIGFLAQRTRMCFVGGWRDLFLVKNFYLISGVIAFFAAALVTNYIAGNFGAEGIYHWGFSGQPVAHTSHLWNF
;
A
#
# COMPACT_ATOMS: atom_id res chain seq x y z
N MET A 1 27.64 2.68 6.12
CA MET A 1 26.16 2.68 6.30
C MET A 1 25.35 2.49 5.01
N GLN A 2 25.60 3.20 3.90
CA GLN A 2 24.77 3.07 2.68
C GLN A 2 24.83 1.69 1.98
N ARG A 3 25.93 0.94 2.15
CA ARG A 3 26.11 -0.40 1.56
C ARG A 3 25.31 -1.49 2.28
N PHE A 4 25.10 -1.34 3.60
CA PHE A 4 24.38 -2.32 4.42
C PHE A 4 22.90 -2.40 3.99
N PHE A 5 22.23 -1.26 3.83
CA PHE A 5 20.80 -1.20 3.46
C PHE A 5 20.50 -1.49 1.98
N LYS A 6 21.50 -1.43 1.10
CA LYS A 6 21.38 -1.87 -0.30
C LYS A 6 21.64 -3.37 -0.48
N SER A 7 21.87 -4.11 0.61
CA SER A 7 22.06 -5.55 0.57
C SER A 7 20.74 -6.27 0.35
N ARG A 8 20.77 -7.38 -0.40
CA ARG A 8 19.61 -8.26 -0.63
C ARG A 8 18.98 -8.72 0.70
N TYR A 9 19.78 -8.89 1.74
CA TYR A 9 19.31 -9.27 3.07
C TYR A 9 18.41 -8.19 3.71
N THR A 10 18.70 -6.91 3.50
CA THR A 10 17.92 -5.82 4.11
C THR A 10 16.54 -5.67 3.48
N ILE A 11 16.43 -5.84 2.17
CA ILE A 11 15.12 -5.79 1.50
C ILE A 11 14.27 -7.03 1.82
N VAL A 12 14.89 -8.20 1.97
CA VAL A 12 14.21 -9.41 2.44
C VAL A 12 13.73 -9.21 3.88
N ALA A 13 14.58 -8.72 4.78
CA ALA A 13 14.18 -8.44 6.16
C ALA A 13 13.03 -7.42 6.24
N ALA A 14 13.09 -6.33 5.46
CA ALA A 14 12.00 -5.36 5.39
C ALA A 14 10.71 -5.97 4.82
N GLY A 15 10.82 -6.81 3.79
CA GLY A 15 9.70 -7.56 3.24
C GLY A 15 9.04 -8.47 4.28
N ILE A 16 9.84 -9.21 5.05
CA ILE A 16 9.34 -10.06 6.15
C ILE A 16 8.58 -9.21 7.17
N ILE A 17 9.20 -8.14 7.66
CA ILE A 17 8.57 -7.25 8.65
C ILE A 17 7.26 -6.67 8.11
N PHE A 18 7.23 -6.25 6.84
CA PHE A 18 6.01 -5.75 6.20
C PHE A 18 4.93 -6.83 6.12
N GLY A 19 5.28 -8.05 5.73
CA GLY A 19 4.33 -9.15 5.59
C GLY A 19 3.72 -9.54 6.93
N VAL A 20 4.56 -9.65 7.97
CA VAL A 20 4.13 -9.93 9.34
C VAL A 20 3.21 -8.83 9.85
N LEU A 21 3.62 -7.56 9.75
CA LEU A 21 2.80 -6.44 10.23
C LEU A 21 1.50 -6.31 9.44
N ALA A 22 1.50 -6.57 8.14
CA ALA A 22 0.30 -6.54 7.31
C ALA A 22 -0.73 -7.60 7.72
N ALA A 23 -0.27 -8.83 8.00
CA ALA A 23 -1.13 -9.92 8.46
C ALA A 23 -1.64 -9.64 9.88
N LEU A 24 -0.76 -9.26 10.82
CA LEU A 24 -1.14 -8.93 12.20
C LEU A 24 -2.12 -7.77 12.29
N MET A 25 -1.97 -6.76 11.43
CA MET A 25 -2.92 -5.63 11.36
C MET A 25 -4.34 -6.09 11.08
N THR A 26 -4.51 -7.12 10.26
CA THR A 26 -5.82 -7.71 10.01
C THR A 26 -6.39 -8.33 11.29
N ASN A 27 -5.57 -9.05 12.04
CA ASN A 27 -5.97 -9.66 13.31
C ASN A 27 -6.28 -8.63 14.40
N TRP A 28 -5.64 -7.46 14.35
CA TRP A 28 -5.88 -6.36 15.28
C TRP A 28 -7.08 -5.48 14.92
N GLY A 29 -7.78 -5.79 13.82
CA GLY A 29 -9.06 -5.15 13.46
C GLY A 29 -9.09 -4.42 12.12
N ASN A 30 -7.99 -4.39 11.35
CA ASN A 30 -8.07 -3.87 9.98
C ASN A 30 -8.83 -4.82 9.06
N PRO A 31 -9.35 -4.33 7.93
CA PRO A 31 -10.20 -5.16 7.09
C PRO A 31 -9.49 -6.40 6.57
N PRO A 32 -10.17 -7.56 6.59
CA PRO A 32 -9.65 -8.78 5.98
C PRO A 32 -9.24 -8.53 4.54
N ASN A 33 -8.16 -9.20 4.11
CA ASN A 33 -7.54 -9.02 2.79
C ASN A 33 -7.00 -7.62 2.46
N MET A 34 -7.14 -6.61 3.33
CA MET A 34 -6.59 -5.26 3.10
C MET A 34 -5.31 -5.01 3.89
N GLY A 35 -5.23 -5.43 5.15
CA GLY A 35 -4.06 -5.31 6.04
C GLY A 35 -3.50 -3.88 6.13
N ILE A 36 -2.60 -3.53 5.19
CA ILE A 36 -1.94 -2.21 5.04
C ILE A 36 -2.04 -1.64 3.61
N CYS A 37 -3.04 -2.04 2.80
CA CYS A 37 -3.16 -1.56 1.42
C CYS A 37 -3.43 -0.05 1.36
N VAL A 38 -2.41 0.67 0.89
CA VAL A 38 -2.42 2.13 0.74
C VAL A 38 -3.57 2.61 -0.15
N ALA A 39 -3.87 1.92 -1.25
CA ALA A 39 -4.93 2.36 -2.17
C ALA A 39 -6.32 2.33 -1.51
N CYS A 40 -6.61 1.27 -0.74
CA CYS A 40 -7.88 1.16 -0.02
C CYS A 40 -7.98 2.21 1.10
N PHE A 41 -6.88 2.44 1.82
CA PHE A 41 -6.87 3.42 2.91
C PHE A 41 -6.92 4.87 2.42
N LEU A 42 -6.33 5.18 1.27
CA LEU A 42 -6.48 6.49 0.64
C LEU A 42 -7.92 6.74 0.18
N ARG A 43 -8.63 5.72 -0.32
CA ARG A 43 -10.07 5.78 -0.56
C ARG A 43 -10.82 6.06 0.75
N ASP A 44 -10.53 5.32 1.81
CA ASP A 44 -11.23 5.51 3.09
C ASP A 44 -11.03 6.93 3.65
N ILE A 45 -9.82 7.48 3.53
CA ILE A 45 -9.52 8.87 3.90
C ILE A 45 -10.31 9.84 3.02
N ALA A 46 -10.36 9.63 1.70
CA ALA A 46 -11.13 10.44 0.77
C ALA A 46 -12.63 10.44 1.11
N GLY A 47 -13.17 9.29 1.53
CA GLY A 47 -14.52 9.17 2.05
C GLY A 47 -14.74 9.94 3.35
N ALA A 48 -13.79 9.86 4.28
CA ALA A 48 -13.89 10.55 5.57
C ALA A 48 -13.90 12.07 5.46
N ILE A 49 -13.14 12.63 4.51
CA ILE A 49 -13.11 14.08 4.23
C ILE A 49 -14.21 14.53 3.25
N GLY A 50 -15.09 13.62 2.81
CA GLY A 50 -16.25 13.95 1.99
C GLY A 50 -16.02 14.10 0.48
N ILE A 51 -14.88 13.63 -0.06
CA ILE A 51 -14.66 13.61 -1.52
C ILE A 51 -15.63 12.64 -2.20
N HIS A 52 -16.04 11.57 -1.51
CA HIS A 52 -17.12 10.69 -1.93
C HIS A 52 -18.01 10.30 -0.75
N GLN A 53 -19.27 9.94 -1.03
CA GLN A 53 -20.31 9.71 -0.02
C GLN A 53 -20.66 8.21 0.19
N ALA A 54 -19.75 7.30 -0.18
CA ALA A 54 -19.94 5.87 0.05
C ALA A 54 -19.80 5.52 1.55
N GLY A 55 -20.93 5.39 2.26
CA GLY A 55 -20.99 5.21 3.72
C GLY A 55 -20.27 3.99 4.32
N VAL A 56 -19.87 3.01 3.49
CA VAL A 56 -19.15 1.79 3.93
C VAL A 56 -17.63 1.93 3.98
N VAL A 57 -17.08 3.04 3.46
CA VAL A 57 -15.63 3.25 3.27
C VAL A 57 -15.22 4.69 3.62
N GLN A 58 -15.56 5.12 4.83
CA GLN A 58 -15.26 6.44 5.37
C GLN A 58 -14.54 6.29 6.70
N PHE A 59 -13.23 6.49 6.71
CA PHE A 59 -12.45 6.50 7.94
C PHE A 59 -11.08 7.16 7.72
N LEU A 60 -10.68 8.06 8.62
CA LEU A 60 -9.33 8.60 8.65
C LEU A 60 -8.35 7.54 9.14
N ARG A 61 -7.64 6.90 8.22
CA ARG A 61 -6.67 5.81 8.46
C ARG A 61 -5.33 6.36 9.00
N PRO A 62 -5.03 6.24 10.32
CA PRO A 62 -3.79 6.77 10.89
C PRO A 62 -2.54 6.05 10.38
N GLU A 63 -2.68 4.86 9.80
CA GLU A 63 -1.59 4.09 9.18
C GLU A 63 -0.91 4.90 8.07
N ILE A 64 -1.69 5.57 7.22
CA ILE A 64 -1.16 6.38 6.11
C ILE A 64 -0.42 7.60 6.64
N MET A 65 -0.96 8.25 7.68
CA MET A 65 -0.30 9.37 8.34
C MET A 65 1.04 8.91 8.94
N GLY A 66 1.04 7.75 9.60
CA GLY A 66 2.25 7.10 10.10
C GLY A 66 3.26 6.76 9.00
N PHE A 67 2.84 6.28 7.82
CA PHE A 67 3.74 6.02 6.69
C PHE A 67 4.46 7.30 6.25
N VAL A 68 3.71 8.40 6.15
CA VAL A 68 4.25 9.70 5.76
C VAL A 68 5.19 10.24 6.83
N PHE A 69 4.84 10.18 8.12
CA PHE A 69 5.73 10.64 9.19
C PHE A 69 6.98 9.78 9.33
N GLY A 70 6.84 8.46 9.25
CA GLY A 70 7.96 7.53 9.34
C GLY A 70 8.95 7.75 8.20
N SER A 71 8.44 7.91 6.97
CA SER A 71 9.29 8.19 5.80
C SER A 71 9.91 9.58 5.84
N ALA A 72 9.16 10.62 6.25
CA ALA A 72 9.67 11.98 6.40
C ALA A 72 10.77 12.06 7.48
N ALA A 73 10.51 11.55 8.68
CA ALA A 73 11.48 11.52 9.78
C ALA A 73 12.77 10.80 9.37
N THR A 74 12.64 9.67 8.66
CA THR A 74 13.78 8.93 8.13
C THR A 74 14.55 9.74 7.08
N ALA A 75 13.85 10.41 6.16
CA ALA A 75 14.50 11.24 5.15
C ALA A 75 15.31 12.38 5.78
N PHE A 76 14.82 12.99 6.86
CA PHE A 76 15.55 14.03 7.60
C PHE A 76 16.71 13.45 8.41
N ALA A 77 16.49 12.38 9.16
CA ALA A 77 17.51 11.74 10.00
C ALA A 77 18.74 11.29 9.17
N PHE A 78 18.50 10.75 7.97
CA PHE A 78 19.58 10.30 7.07
C PHE A 78 20.05 11.36 6.07
N ARG A 79 19.57 12.61 6.18
CA ARG A 79 19.91 13.71 5.26
C ARG A 79 19.67 13.37 3.78
N GLU A 80 18.65 12.56 3.51
CA GLU A 80 18.21 12.17 2.16
C GLU A 80 17.05 13.04 1.65
N TRP A 81 16.51 13.93 2.49
CA TRP A 81 15.39 14.79 2.14
C TRP A 81 15.75 15.74 0.98
N LYS A 82 14.92 15.70 -0.07
CA LYS A 82 15.03 16.57 -1.25
C LYS A 82 13.63 16.95 -1.72
N SER A 83 13.33 18.23 -1.72
CA SER A 83 12.10 18.76 -2.31
C SER A 83 12.20 18.68 -3.83
N THR A 84 11.51 17.70 -4.42
CA THR A 84 11.49 17.48 -5.88
C THR A 84 10.07 17.45 -6.40
N GLY A 85 9.86 18.06 -7.56
CA GLY A 85 8.59 18.11 -8.28
C GLY A 85 8.69 17.39 -9.63
N GLY A 86 7.53 17.02 -10.17
CA GLY A 86 7.44 16.46 -11.51
C GLY A 86 7.47 17.52 -12.61
N SER A 87 8.09 17.20 -13.74
CA SER A 87 8.14 18.06 -14.93
C SER A 87 6.82 18.08 -15.72
N SER A 88 5.93 17.10 -15.52
CA SER A 88 4.62 17.01 -16.19
C SER A 88 3.47 16.77 -15.18
N PRO A 89 3.03 17.80 -14.43
CA PRO A 89 2.06 17.65 -13.35
C PRO A 89 0.72 17.03 -13.80
N VAL A 90 0.17 17.53 -14.92
CA VAL A 90 -1.13 17.06 -15.44
C VAL A 90 -1.07 15.59 -15.84
N ILE A 91 -0.06 15.17 -16.59
CA ILE A 91 0.09 13.77 -17.02
C ILE A 91 0.23 12.85 -15.80
N ARG A 92 1.04 13.25 -14.80
CA ARG A 92 1.22 12.45 -13.58
C ARG A 92 -0.05 12.36 -12.75
N PHE A 93 -0.84 13.45 -12.69
CA PHE A 93 -2.13 13.46 -12.02
C PHE A 93 -3.12 12.49 -12.70
N VAL A 94 -3.27 12.58 -14.02
CA VAL A 94 -4.16 11.70 -14.79
C VAL A 94 -3.73 10.23 -14.66
N LEU A 95 -2.42 9.94 -14.77
CA LEU A 95 -1.90 8.58 -14.56
C LEU A 95 -2.19 8.08 -13.14
N GLY A 96 -2.01 8.93 -12.12
CA GLY A 96 -2.33 8.59 -10.74
C GLY A 96 -3.82 8.29 -10.54
N ALA A 97 -4.69 9.10 -11.14
CA ALA A 97 -6.14 8.88 -11.11
C ALA A 97 -6.53 7.55 -11.76
N LEU A 98 -6.00 7.24 -12.95
CA LEU A 98 -6.23 5.97 -13.63
C LEU A 98 -5.72 4.77 -12.82
N VAL A 99 -4.55 4.88 -12.18
CA VAL A 99 -4.02 3.84 -11.29
C VAL A 99 -4.93 3.63 -10.09
N MET A 100 -5.43 4.70 -9.47
CA MET A 100 -6.35 4.61 -8.33
C MET A 100 -7.70 4.01 -8.73
N ILE A 101 -8.27 4.43 -9.85
CA ILE A 101 -9.51 3.86 -10.39
C ILE A 101 -9.31 2.36 -10.66
N GLY A 102 -8.26 1.98 -11.38
CA GLY A 102 -7.97 0.57 -11.66
C GLY A 102 -7.74 -0.26 -10.39
N ALA A 103 -6.95 0.24 -9.44
CA ALA A 103 -6.67 -0.47 -8.19
C ALA A 103 -7.92 -0.70 -7.32
N LEU A 104 -8.91 0.21 -7.39
CA LEU A 104 -10.15 0.11 -6.64
C LEU A 104 -11.21 -0.74 -7.37
N VAL A 105 -11.33 -0.58 -8.70
CA VAL A 105 -12.32 -1.28 -9.53
C VAL A 105 -11.99 -2.76 -9.67
N PHE A 106 -10.73 -3.10 -10.00
CA PHE A 106 -10.29 -4.48 -10.22
C PHE A 106 -9.77 -5.16 -8.94
N LEU A 107 -9.79 -4.45 -7.80
CA LEU A 107 -9.21 -4.89 -6.53
C LEU A 107 -7.72 -5.31 -6.63
N GLY A 108 -7.01 -4.84 -7.66
CA GLY A 108 -5.64 -5.22 -8.04
C GLY A 108 -4.52 -4.40 -7.39
N CYS A 109 -4.76 -3.80 -6.22
CA CYS A 109 -3.72 -3.12 -5.43
C CYS A 109 -2.55 -4.10 -5.16
N PRO A 110 -1.28 -3.77 -5.46
CA PRO A 110 -0.15 -4.71 -5.36
C PRO A 110 -0.03 -5.37 -3.98
N VAL A 111 -0.29 -4.61 -2.92
CA VAL A 111 -0.26 -5.08 -1.54
C VAL A 111 -1.49 -5.94 -1.24
N ARG A 112 -2.70 -5.42 -1.52
CA ARG A 112 -3.98 -6.10 -1.24
C ARG A 112 -4.05 -7.45 -1.91
N MET A 113 -3.62 -7.52 -3.17
CA MET A 113 -3.66 -8.75 -3.94
C MET A 113 -2.73 -9.82 -3.38
N LEU A 114 -1.51 -9.45 -2.97
CA LEU A 114 -0.62 -10.40 -2.29
C LEU A 114 -1.20 -10.85 -0.95
N LEU A 115 -1.86 -9.96 -0.21
CA LEU A 115 -2.55 -10.30 1.03
C LEU A 115 -3.78 -11.18 0.80
N ARG A 116 -4.53 -10.98 -0.29
CA ARG A 116 -5.63 -11.85 -0.73
C ARG A 116 -5.15 -13.26 -0.99
N ILE A 117 -4.09 -13.41 -1.78
CA ILE A 117 -3.50 -14.73 -2.06
C ILE A 117 -2.96 -15.34 -0.75
N ALA A 118 -2.34 -14.52 0.12
CA ALA A 118 -1.85 -14.99 1.42
C ALA A 118 -2.97 -15.34 2.42
N GLY A 119 -4.19 -14.84 2.19
CA GLY A 119 -5.41 -15.20 2.89
C GLY A 119 -6.22 -16.29 2.19
N GLY A 120 -5.66 -16.98 1.18
CA GLY A 120 -6.33 -18.11 0.52
C GLY A 120 -7.28 -17.75 -0.63
N ASP A 121 -7.43 -16.46 -0.96
CA ASP A 121 -8.24 -16.01 -2.10
C ASP A 121 -7.49 -16.21 -3.42
N LEU A 122 -7.90 -17.26 -4.15
CA LEU A 122 -7.32 -17.62 -5.45
C LEU A 122 -7.67 -16.62 -6.56
N ASN A 123 -8.72 -15.79 -6.39
CA ASN A 123 -8.99 -14.70 -7.34
C ASN A 123 -7.86 -13.66 -7.35
N GLY A 124 -7.08 -13.57 -6.27
CA GLY A 124 -5.90 -12.72 -6.22
C GLY A 124 -4.84 -13.10 -7.27
N ILE A 125 -4.79 -14.36 -7.71
CA ILE A 125 -3.87 -14.82 -8.76
C ILE A 125 -4.27 -14.22 -10.12
N VAL A 126 -5.58 -14.15 -10.41
CA VAL A 126 -6.10 -13.52 -11.63
C VAL A 126 -5.77 -12.03 -11.65
N ALA A 127 -5.96 -11.36 -10.51
CA ALA A 127 -5.54 -9.96 -10.36
C ALA A 127 -4.02 -9.77 -10.50
N LEU A 128 -3.21 -10.74 -10.05
CA LEU A 128 -1.76 -10.69 -10.19
C LEU A 128 -1.36 -10.83 -11.66
N ALA A 129 -2.01 -11.72 -12.40
CA ALA A 129 -1.82 -11.85 -13.84
C ALA A 129 -2.20 -10.55 -14.57
N GLY A 130 -3.32 -9.94 -14.20
CA GLY A 130 -3.76 -8.64 -14.70
C GLY A 130 -2.74 -7.53 -14.49
N MET A 131 -2.30 -7.35 -13.23
CA MET A 131 -1.28 -6.36 -12.87
C MET A 131 0.05 -6.62 -13.60
N VAL A 132 0.51 -7.86 -13.67
CA VAL A 132 1.76 -8.22 -14.36
C VAL A 132 1.66 -7.94 -15.85
N THR A 133 0.51 -8.24 -16.47
CA THR A 133 0.25 -7.94 -17.89
C THR A 133 0.25 -6.42 -18.13
N GLY A 134 -0.42 -5.64 -17.28
CA GLY A 134 -0.40 -4.17 -17.35
C GLY A 134 1.02 -3.59 -17.20
N ILE A 135 1.82 -4.14 -16.28
CA ILE A 135 3.24 -3.76 -16.12
C ILE A 135 4.04 -4.10 -17.36
N ALA A 136 3.83 -5.28 -17.97
CA ALA A 136 4.52 -5.68 -19.19
C ALA A 136 4.19 -4.73 -20.37
N CYS A 137 2.92 -4.36 -20.53
CA CYS A 137 2.50 -3.33 -21.49
C CYS A 137 3.17 -1.98 -21.21
N GLY A 138 3.22 -1.55 -19.94
CA GLY A 138 3.93 -0.32 -19.55
C GLY A 138 5.43 -0.36 -19.85
N VAL A 139 6.08 -1.49 -19.58
CA VAL A 139 7.50 -1.72 -19.88
C VAL A 139 7.75 -1.67 -21.40
N PHE A 140 6.83 -2.15 -22.22
CA PHE A 140 6.92 -2.05 -23.68
C PHE A 140 6.95 -0.59 -24.15
N PHE A 141 6.08 0.28 -23.62
CA PHE A 141 6.12 1.72 -23.93
C PHE A 141 7.38 2.42 -23.39
N LEU A 142 7.85 2.03 -22.20
CA LEU A 142 9.09 2.56 -21.64
C LEU A 142 10.31 2.21 -22.52
N LYS A 143 10.37 0.98 -23.05
CA LYS A 143 11.43 0.56 -23.99
C LYS A 143 11.40 1.35 -25.30
N ARG A 144 10.26 1.93 -25.70
CA ARG A 144 10.09 2.77 -26.89
C ARG A 144 10.36 4.25 -26.65
N GLY A 145 10.88 4.64 -25.48
CA GLY A 145 11.31 6.00 -25.19
C GLY A 145 10.31 6.87 -24.45
N PHE A 146 9.20 6.31 -23.92
CA PHE A 146 8.28 7.06 -23.07
C PHE A 146 9.00 7.54 -21.79
N ASN A 147 8.96 8.85 -21.52
CA ASN A 147 9.56 9.45 -20.33
C ASN A 147 8.68 10.58 -19.79
N LEU A 148 8.47 10.61 -18.47
CA LEU A 148 7.68 11.63 -17.75
C LEU A 148 8.52 12.86 -17.35
N GLY A 149 9.66 13.05 -18.01
CA GLY A 149 10.64 14.09 -17.73
C GLY A 149 11.37 13.92 -16.40
N ARG A 150 12.47 14.66 -16.23
CA ARG A 150 13.29 14.62 -15.01
C ARG A 150 12.58 15.31 -13.85
N ALA A 151 12.80 14.81 -12.63
CA ALA A 151 12.36 15.52 -11.43
C ALA A 151 13.18 16.82 -11.26
N VAL A 152 12.50 17.93 -10.99
CA VAL A 152 13.10 19.26 -10.83
C VAL A 152 13.11 19.63 -9.35
N LYS A 153 14.12 20.38 -8.90
CA LYS A 153 14.13 20.92 -7.54
C LYS A 153 13.02 21.97 -7.42
N VAL A 154 12.20 21.83 -6.39
CA VAL A 154 11.13 22.79 -6.07
C VAL A 154 11.40 23.41 -4.70
N PRO A 155 10.77 24.56 -4.36
CA PRO A 155 10.97 25.21 -3.07
C PRO A 155 10.75 24.23 -1.90
N ALA A 156 11.45 24.45 -0.79
CA ALA A 156 11.34 23.62 0.41
C ALA A 156 9.89 23.51 0.89
N VAL A 157 9.13 24.62 0.80
CA VAL A 157 7.71 24.70 1.19
C VAL A 157 6.88 23.62 0.51
N ALA A 158 7.07 23.38 -0.80
CA ALA A 158 6.32 22.37 -1.53
C ALA A 158 6.53 20.94 -0.99
N GLY A 159 7.72 20.64 -0.47
CA GLY A 159 8.02 19.35 0.16
C GLY A 159 7.42 19.19 1.56
N TRP A 160 7.14 20.29 2.25
CA TRP A 160 6.54 20.30 3.60
C TRP A 160 5.01 20.24 3.60
N ILE A 161 4.37 20.59 2.48
CA ILE A 161 2.90 20.56 2.35
C ILE A 161 2.36 19.18 2.72
N MET A 162 2.97 18.10 2.23
CA MET A 162 2.40 16.76 2.42
C MET A 162 2.49 16.24 3.86
N PRO A 163 3.65 16.36 4.55
CA PRO A 163 3.69 16.12 6.00
C PRO A 163 2.71 17.01 6.78
N LEU A 164 2.54 18.28 6.42
CA LEU A 164 1.66 19.20 7.14
C LEU A 164 0.18 18.85 6.96
N ILE A 165 -0.24 18.45 5.76
CA ILE A 165 -1.59 17.92 5.52
C ILE A 165 -1.83 16.68 6.39
N MET A 166 -0.86 15.77 6.48
CA MET A 166 -1.01 14.58 7.31
C MET A 166 -1.08 14.90 8.80
N ILE A 167 -0.42 15.97 9.28
CA ILE A 167 -0.57 16.46 10.66
C ILE A 167 -2.00 16.97 10.87
N GLY A 168 -2.53 17.77 9.94
CA GLY A 168 -3.91 18.25 10.00
C GLY A 168 -4.92 17.10 10.05
N LEU A 169 -4.74 16.09 9.18
CA LEU A 169 -5.61 14.90 9.19
C LEU A 169 -5.46 14.06 10.46
N LEU A 170 -4.26 13.98 11.05
CA LEU A 170 -4.06 13.28 12.33
C LEU A 170 -4.77 14.00 13.47
N ILE A 171 -4.71 15.33 13.50
CA ILE A 171 -5.44 16.15 14.47
C ILE A 171 -6.95 15.91 14.32
N PHE A 172 -7.46 15.89 13.08
CA PHE A 172 -8.87 15.57 12.83
C PHE A 172 -9.24 14.13 13.21
N ALA A 173 -8.33 13.17 13.08
CA ALA A 173 -8.57 11.79 13.52
C ALA A 173 -8.69 11.68 15.05
N ILE A 174 -8.06 12.58 15.81
CA ILE A 174 -8.12 12.64 17.28
C ILE A 174 -9.35 13.43 17.75
N ILE A 175 -9.55 14.64 17.22
CA ILE A 175 -10.62 15.55 17.64
C ILE A 175 -11.98 15.09 17.12
N LYS A 176 -12.01 14.44 15.94
CA LYS A 176 -13.23 13.97 15.25
C LYS A 176 -14.32 15.04 15.15
N PRO A 177 -14.07 16.13 14.42
CA PRO A 177 -15.09 17.15 14.21
C PRO A 177 -16.24 16.60 13.34
N ASP A 178 -17.44 17.18 13.49
CA ASP A 178 -18.69 16.67 12.88
C ASP A 178 -18.68 16.57 11.35
N PHE A 179 -17.81 17.31 10.67
CA PHE A 179 -17.66 17.25 9.22
C PHE A 179 -16.84 16.04 8.73
N ILE A 180 -16.22 15.27 9.63
CA ILE A 180 -15.46 14.05 9.29
C ILE A 180 -16.38 12.84 9.41
N PHE A 181 -16.63 12.20 8.27
CA PHE A 181 -17.49 11.02 8.21
C PHE A 181 -16.76 9.78 8.73
N SER A 182 -17.49 8.94 9.45
CA SER A 182 -17.03 7.64 9.93
C SER A 182 -18.07 6.56 9.60
N SER A 183 -17.62 5.47 8.98
CA SER A 183 -18.47 4.33 8.65
C SER A 183 -18.87 3.54 9.89
N GLU A 184 -20.16 3.20 9.98
CA GLU A 184 -20.67 2.26 10.99
C GLU A 184 -20.56 0.79 10.53
N THR A 185 -20.65 0.56 9.22
CA THR A 185 -20.61 -0.78 8.61
C THR A 185 -19.58 -0.87 7.48
N GLY A 186 -19.18 -2.09 7.15
CA GLY A 186 -18.25 -2.35 6.05
C GLY A 186 -16.77 -2.12 6.40
N PRO A 187 -15.88 -2.08 5.39
CA PRO A 187 -14.44 -1.99 5.63
C PRO A 187 -14.02 -0.71 6.38
N GLY A 188 -14.76 0.38 6.24
CA GLY A 188 -14.46 1.63 6.95
C GLY A 188 -14.62 1.55 8.47
N SER A 189 -15.49 0.66 8.98
CA SER A 189 -15.70 0.51 10.43
C SER A 189 -14.68 -0.40 11.10
N GLN A 190 -14.03 -1.28 10.32
CA GLN A 190 -12.97 -2.17 10.76
C GLN A 190 -11.67 -1.39 10.92
N ARG A 191 -11.30 -1.11 12.18
CA ARG A 191 -10.16 -0.27 12.53
C ARG A 191 -9.34 -0.86 13.66
N VAL A 192 -8.04 -0.59 13.58
CA VAL A 192 -7.09 -0.83 14.66
C VAL A 192 -7.03 0.39 15.57
N THR A 193 -6.64 0.20 16.84
CA THR A 193 -6.40 1.30 17.78
C THR A 193 -5.42 2.32 17.19
N LEU A 194 -5.73 3.61 17.34
CA LEU A 194 -4.96 4.72 16.75
C LEU A 194 -3.45 4.63 17.01
N ILE A 195 -3.06 4.29 18.25
CA ILE A 195 -1.65 4.17 18.66
C ILE A 195 -0.95 3.06 17.88
N VAL A 196 -1.59 1.90 17.74
CA VAL A 196 -1.02 0.73 17.05
C VAL A 196 -0.92 1.00 15.55
N ALA A 197 -1.96 1.59 14.96
CA ALA A 197 -1.98 2.02 13.56
C ALA A 197 -0.84 3.00 13.25
N LEU A 198 -0.64 4.01 14.11
CA LEU A 198 0.42 5.00 13.96
C LEU A 198 1.81 4.38 14.16
N ALA A 199 2.00 3.56 15.18
CA ALA A 199 3.28 2.93 15.49
C ALA A 199 3.77 2.02 14.35
N VAL A 200 2.88 1.14 13.86
CA VAL A 200 3.20 0.31 12.69
C VAL A 200 3.36 1.15 11.45
N GLY A 201 2.57 2.21 11.31
CA GLY A 201 2.73 3.20 10.26
C GLY A 201 4.14 3.78 10.22
N LEU A 202 4.67 4.22 11.37
CA LEU A 202 6.02 4.76 11.51
C LEU A 202 7.09 3.74 11.13
N VAL A 203 6.97 2.50 11.61
CA VAL A 203 7.91 1.41 11.30
C VAL A 203 7.93 1.12 9.80
N ILE A 204 6.75 1.01 9.19
CA ILE A 204 6.62 0.75 7.75
C ILE A 204 7.17 1.93 6.95
N GLY A 205 6.83 3.16 7.31
CA GLY A 205 7.36 4.37 6.68
C GLY A 205 8.89 4.46 6.73
N PHE A 206 9.48 4.12 7.88
CA PHE A 206 10.93 4.07 8.07
C PHE A 206 11.60 3.06 7.14
N LEU A 207 11.13 1.82 7.17
CA LEU A 207 11.67 0.74 6.35
C LEU A 207 11.45 0.99 4.85
N ALA A 208 10.28 1.51 4.46
CA ALA A 208 9.96 1.85 3.07
C ALA A 208 10.92 2.90 2.53
N GLN A 209 11.22 3.94 3.30
CA GLN A 209 12.16 4.99 2.90
C GLN A 209 13.59 4.45 2.77
N ARG A 210 14.03 3.57 3.68
CA ARG A 210 15.39 2.99 3.66
C ARG A 210 15.62 2.00 2.52
N THR A 211 14.65 1.12 2.29
CA THR A 211 14.77 0.03 1.31
C THR A 211 14.28 0.42 -0.09
N ARG A 212 13.51 1.51 -0.20
CA ARG A 212 12.84 1.95 -1.43
C ARG A 212 11.99 0.83 -2.04
N MET A 213 11.36 0.05 -1.18
CA MET A 213 10.56 -1.10 -1.57
C MET A 213 9.38 -0.65 -2.42
N CYS A 214 9.29 -1.19 -3.63
CA CYS A 214 8.21 -0.89 -4.56
C CYS A 214 7.74 -2.19 -5.21
N PHE A 215 6.48 -2.56 -4.97
CA PHE A 215 5.89 -3.79 -5.48
C PHE A 215 5.82 -3.80 -7.01
N VAL A 216 5.36 -2.70 -7.62
CA VAL A 216 5.31 -2.53 -9.08
C VAL A 216 6.72 -2.44 -9.68
N GLY A 217 7.62 -1.75 -8.99
CA GLY A 217 9.03 -1.62 -9.38
C GLY A 217 9.75 -2.97 -9.43
N GLY A 218 9.40 -3.91 -8.55
CA GLY A 218 9.94 -5.28 -8.57
C GLY A 218 9.68 -6.02 -9.88
N TRP A 219 8.44 -5.99 -10.37
CA TRP A 219 8.08 -6.60 -11.66
C TRP A 219 8.69 -5.85 -12.85
N ARG A 220 8.69 -4.51 -12.81
CA ARG A 220 9.30 -3.69 -13.86
C ARG A 220 10.80 -3.96 -13.99
N ASP A 221 11.53 -3.95 -12.88
CA ASP A 221 13.00 -4.12 -12.87
C ASP A 221 13.39 -5.56 -13.26
N LEU A 222 12.54 -6.54 -12.94
CA LEU A 222 12.67 -7.91 -13.40
C LEU A 222 12.56 -8.01 -14.94
N PHE A 223 11.56 -7.37 -15.55
CA PHE A 223 11.36 -7.45 -17.01
C PHE A 223 12.30 -6.55 -17.83
N LEU A 224 12.72 -5.41 -17.27
CA LEU A 224 13.54 -4.43 -17.98
C LEU A 224 15.04 -4.70 -17.81
N VAL A 225 15.49 -4.94 -16.58
CA VAL A 225 16.92 -4.99 -16.21
C VAL A 225 17.33 -6.37 -15.67
N LYS A 226 16.37 -7.28 -15.45
CA LYS A 226 16.58 -8.59 -14.81
C LYS A 226 17.19 -8.48 -13.41
N ASN A 227 16.81 -7.44 -12.65
CA ASN A 227 17.29 -7.23 -11.29
C ASN A 227 16.33 -7.84 -10.24
N PHE A 228 16.82 -8.81 -9.48
CA PHE A 228 16.04 -9.55 -8.48
C PHE A 228 16.01 -8.92 -7.08
N TYR A 229 16.60 -7.74 -6.89
CA TYR A 229 16.63 -7.07 -5.58
C TYR A 229 15.23 -6.77 -5.06
N LEU A 230 14.42 -6.00 -5.80
CA LEU A 230 13.08 -5.60 -5.36
C LEU A 230 12.10 -6.77 -5.28
N ILE A 231 12.14 -7.69 -6.25
CA ILE A 231 11.24 -8.86 -6.25
C ILE A 231 11.50 -9.78 -5.06
N SER A 232 12.76 -9.90 -4.59
CA SER A 232 13.07 -10.69 -3.40
C SER A 232 12.37 -10.18 -2.14
N GLY A 233 12.21 -8.86 -2.00
CA GLY A 233 11.41 -8.28 -0.93
C GLY A 233 9.91 -8.58 -1.07
N VAL A 234 9.39 -8.55 -2.30
CA VAL A 234 7.97 -8.86 -2.58
C VAL A 234 7.65 -10.33 -2.26
N ILE A 235 8.53 -11.26 -2.64
CA ILE A 235 8.40 -12.68 -2.30
C ILE A 235 8.48 -12.87 -0.78
N ALA A 236 9.43 -12.21 -0.12
CA ALA A 236 9.57 -12.28 1.33
C ALA A 236 8.33 -11.72 2.06
N PHE A 237 7.73 -10.64 1.56
CA PHE A 237 6.47 -10.09 2.04
C PHE A 237 5.32 -11.11 1.94
N PHE A 238 5.16 -11.71 0.77
CA PHE A 238 4.12 -12.71 0.53
C PHE A 238 4.28 -13.94 1.44
N ALA A 239 5.49 -14.50 1.49
CA ALA A 239 5.79 -15.67 2.32
C ALA A 239 5.56 -15.37 3.81
N ALA A 240 6.00 -14.21 4.29
CA ALA A 240 5.82 -13.81 5.67
C ALA A 240 4.34 -13.59 6.03
N ALA A 241 3.56 -12.96 5.15
CA ALA A 241 2.13 -12.78 5.36
C ALA A 241 1.38 -14.13 5.42
N LEU A 242 1.70 -15.04 4.49
CA LEU A 242 1.13 -16.39 4.45
C LEU A 242 1.43 -17.17 5.73
N VAL A 243 2.71 -17.24 6.11
CA VAL A 243 3.17 -17.93 7.33
C VAL A 243 2.52 -17.30 8.57
N THR A 244 2.43 -15.97 8.63
CA THR A 244 1.80 -15.28 9.76
C THR A 244 0.30 -15.61 9.86
N ASN A 245 -0.42 -15.70 8.74
CA ASN A 245 -1.83 -16.10 8.74
C ASN A 245 -2.02 -17.54 9.25
N TYR A 246 -1.14 -18.47 8.88
CA TYR A 246 -1.17 -19.84 9.40
C TYR A 246 -0.86 -19.89 10.90
N ILE A 247 0.19 -19.21 11.35
CA ILE A 247 0.58 -19.18 12.78
C ILE A 247 -0.51 -18.52 13.63
N ALA A 248 -1.16 -17.46 13.11
CA ALA A 248 -2.26 -16.79 13.79
C ALA A 248 -3.56 -17.61 13.83
N GLY A 249 -3.60 -18.79 13.20
CA GLY A 249 -4.79 -19.63 13.17
C GLY A 249 -5.89 -19.12 12.24
N ASN A 250 -5.59 -18.15 11.35
CA ASN A 250 -6.59 -17.56 10.46
C ASN A 250 -7.17 -18.56 9.44
N PHE A 251 -6.52 -19.71 9.23
CA PHE A 251 -7.00 -20.82 8.40
C PHE A 251 -7.66 -21.96 9.19
N GLY A 252 -7.84 -21.79 10.51
CA GLY A 252 -8.52 -22.78 11.35
C GLY A 252 -10.04 -22.84 11.11
N ALA A 253 -10.74 -23.73 11.83
CA ALA A 253 -12.19 -23.92 11.69
C ALA A 253 -13.02 -22.66 12.00
N GLU A 254 -12.53 -21.77 12.87
CA GLU A 254 -13.10 -20.46 13.19
C GLU A 254 -12.31 -19.30 12.54
N GLY A 255 -11.44 -19.63 11.59
CA GLY A 255 -10.53 -18.70 10.94
C GLY A 255 -11.24 -17.74 9.98
N ILE A 256 -10.58 -16.61 9.70
CA ILE A 256 -11.03 -15.58 8.77
C ILE A 256 -10.93 -16.06 7.31
N TYR A 257 -10.06 -17.03 7.05
CA TYR A 257 -9.60 -17.42 5.73
C TYR A 257 -9.80 -18.91 5.46
N HIS A 258 -10.18 -19.21 4.22
CA HIS A 258 -10.18 -20.56 3.65
C HIS A 258 -9.56 -20.51 2.26
N TRP A 259 -9.10 -21.64 1.75
CA TRP A 259 -8.68 -21.69 0.35
C TRP A 259 -9.89 -21.82 -0.56
N GLY A 260 -10.05 -20.90 -1.50
CA GLY A 260 -11.17 -20.97 -2.43
C GLY A 260 -11.36 -19.71 -3.27
N PHE A 261 -12.21 -19.84 -4.27
CA PHE A 261 -12.61 -18.74 -5.17
C PHE A 261 -13.87 -18.00 -4.70
N SER A 262 -14.64 -18.57 -3.76
CA SER A 262 -15.91 -18.02 -3.28
C SER A 262 -15.89 -17.80 -1.77
N GLY A 263 -16.74 -16.88 -1.30
CA GLY A 263 -16.90 -16.58 0.13
C GLY A 263 -15.73 -15.83 0.78
N GLN A 264 -14.79 -15.31 -0.02
CA GLN A 264 -13.63 -14.58 0.49
C GLN A 264 -14.01 -13.19 0.99
N PRO A 265 -13.47 -12.73 2.13
CA PRO A 265 -13.90 -11.48 2.72
C PRO A 265 -13.42 -10.30 1.87
N VAL A 266 -14.36 -9.38 1.61
CA VAL A 266 -14.12 -8.15 0.82
C VAL A 266 -13.53 -8.42 -0.57
N ALA A 267 -13.91 -9.53 -1.19
CA ALA A 267 -13.56 -9.93 -2.55
C ALA A 267 -14.80 -10.39 -3.32
N HIS A 268 -14.76 -10.29 -4.66
CA HIS A 268 -15.80 -10.83 -5.53
C HIS A 268 -15.25 -11.98 -6.39
N THR A 269 -16.15 -12.86 -6.82
CA THR A 269 -15.83 -14.08 -7.58
C THR A 269 -15.68 -13.84 -9.09
N SER A 270 -16.06 -12.67 -9.59
CA SER A 270 -15.93 -12.36 -11.02
C SER A 270 -14.46 -12.33 -11.46
N HIS A 271 -14.00 -13.40 -12.11
CA HIS A 271 -12.61 -13.53 -12.55
C HIS A 271 -12.23 -12.47 -13.59
N LEU A 272 -13.14 -12.18 -14.54
CA LEU A 272 -12.91 -11.18 -15.59
C LEU A 272 -12.76 -9.77 -15.02
N TRP A 273 -13.46 -9.49 -13.92
CA TRP A 273 -13.37 -8.20 -13.22
C TRP A 273 -12.21 -8.13 -12.22
N ASN A 274 -11.55 -9.26 -11.92
CA ASN A 274 -10.31 -9.26 -11.14
C ASN A 274 -9.08 -9.05 -12.04
N PHE A 275 -9.15 -9.35 -13.35
CA PHE A 275 -8.03 -9.22 -14.30
C PHE A 275 -7.77 -7.78 -14.73
#